data_AF-A0A538E5Z9-F1
#
_entry.id   AF-A0A538E5Z9-F1
#
_cell.length_a   1.000
_cell.length_b   1.000
_cell.length_c   1.000
_cell.angle_alpha   90.00
_cell.angle_beta   90.00
_cell.angle_gamma   90.00
#
_symmetry.space_group_name_H-M   'P 1'
#
loop_
_entity.id
_entity.type
_entity.pdbx_description
1 polymer ?
#
loop_
_entity_poly.entity_id
_entity_poly.type
_entity_poly.pdbx_seq_one_letter_code
_entity_poly.pdbx_strand_id
1 'polypeptide(L)'
;MANESPEIFDDVYLGLRAGGAVRKQRRGEPLSADEQEAIGRWRRLSLWRKTIAIGAFALGTFGLGLTLGGLIFGRWRRARA
;
A
#
# COMPACT_ATOMS: atom_id res chain seq x y z
N MET A 1 23.79 -14.72 9.07
CA MET A 1 22.33 -14.54 8.99
C MET A 1 22.05 -13.04 8.90
N ALA A 2 22.22 -12.44 7.72
CA ALA A 2 21.85 -11.04 7.53
C ALA A 2 20.33 -10.98 7.60
N ASN A 3 19.81 -10.37 8.65
CA ASN A 3 18.38 -10.13 8.82
C ASN A 3 18.00 -9.06 7.80
N GLU A 4 17.72 -9.49 6.57
CA GLU A 4 17.12 -8.66 5.53
C GLU A 4 15.72 -8.32 6.01
N SER A 5 15.63 -7.32 6.89
CA SER A 5 14.35 -6.75 7.29
C SER A 5 13.60 -6.45 6.00
N PRO A 6 12.35 -6.92 5.84
CA PRO A 6 11.55 -6.48 4.70
C PRO A 6 11.52 -4.95 4.76
N GLU A 7 12.05 -4.30 3.73
CA GLU A 7 11.85 -2.87 3.54
C GLU A 7 10.38 -2.70 3.15
N ILE A 8 9.50 -2.72 4.16
CA ILE A 8 8.05 -2.75 3.99
C ILE A 8 7.60 -1.58 3.09
N PHE A 9 8.24 -0.42 3.24
CA PHE A 9 7.97 0.75 2.42
C PHE A 9 8.34 0.54 0.94
N ASP A 10 9.46 -0.12 0.66
CA ASP A 10 9.87 -0.46 -0.70
C ASP A 10 8.90 -1.44 -1.34
N ASP A 11 8.45 -2.44 -0.58
CA ASP A 11 7.43 -3.38 -1.06
C ASP A 11 6.09 -2.69 -1.30
N VAL A 12 5.67 -1.78 -0.41
CA VAL A 12 4.46 -0.96 -0.60
C VAL A 12 4.60 -0.09 -1.85
N TYR A 13 5.73 0.58 -2.04
CA TYR A 13 5.98 1.47 -3.17
C TYR A 13 6.04 0.70 -4.49
N LEU A 14 6.71 -0.46 -4.49
CA LEU A 14 6.75 -1.37 -5.62
C LEU A 14 5.36 -1.87 -5.99
N GLY A 15 4.55 -2.25 -4.99
CA GLY A 15 3.15 -2.66 -5.18
C GLY A 15 2.28 -1.56 -5.78
N LEU A 16 2.47 -0.31 -5.32
CA LEU A 16 1.76 0.85 -5.87
C LEU A 16 2.15 1.11 -7.33
N ARG A 17 3.46 1.12 -7.65
CA ARG A 17 3.98 1.32 -9.01
C ARG A 17 3.51 0.22 -9.95
N ALA A 18 3.62 -1.05 -9.54
CA ALA A 18 3.13 -2.19 -10.30
C ALA A 18 1.61 -2.13 -10.51
N GLY A 19 0.83 -1.73 -9.48
CA GLY A 19 -0.61 -1.57 -9.58
C GLY A 19 -1.03 -0.50 -10.59
N GLY A 20 -0.34 0.64 -10.62
CA GLY A 20 -0.51 1.69 -11.64
C GLY A 20 -0.20 1.18 -13.04
N ALA A 21 0.95 0.51 -13.20
CA ALA A 21 1.36 -0.09 -14.46
C ALA A 21 0.36 -1.15 -14.97
N VAL A 22 -0.21 -2.00 -14.11
CA VAL A 22 -1.24 -2.97 -14.49
C VAL A 22 -2.54 -2.29 -14.94
N ARG A 23 -2.92 -1.14 -14.36
CA ARG A 23 -4.10 -0.38 -14.83
C ARG A 23 -3.84 0.19 -16.22
N LYS A 24 -2.64 0.72 -16.44
CA LYS A 24 -2.21 1.23 -17.75
C LYS A 24 -2.18 0.10 -18.80
N GLN A 25 -1.62 -1.05 -18.45
CA GLN A 25 -1.63 -2.26 -19.28
C GLN A 25 -3.05 -2.68 -19.68
N ARG A 26 -4.01 -2.63 -18.75
CA ARG A 26 -5.42 -2.93 -19.02
C ARG A 26 -6.10 -1.94 -19.97
N ARG A 27 -5.59 -0.71 -20.10
CA ARG A 27 -6.04 0.27 -21.09
C ARG A 27 -5.39 0.10 -22.46
N GLY A 28 -4.47 -0.86 -22.62
CA GLY A 28 -3.74 -1.08 -23.87
C GLY A 28 -2.65 -0.05 -24.15
N GLU A 29 -2.33 0.82 -23.19
CA GLU A 29 -1.26 1.81 -23.33
C GLU A 29 0.12 1.13 -23.30
N PRO A 30 1.11 1.65 -24.07
CA PRO A 30 2.46 1.11 -24.06
C PRO A 30 3.11 1.27 -22.69
N LEU A 31 3.69 0.17 -22.19
CA LEU A 31 4.42 0.16 -20.92
C LEU A 31 5.88 0.52 -21.16
N SER A 32 6.39 1.47 -20.39
CA SER A 32 7.82 1.75 -20.28
C SER A 32 8.57 0.56 -19.68
N ALA A 33 9.89 0.51 -19.91
CA ALA A 33 10.76 -0.55 -19.35
C ALA A 33 10.61 -0.66 -17.82
N ASP A 34 10.63 0.48 -17.14
CA ASP A 34 10.41 0.59 -15.69
C ASP A 34 9.07 0.01 -15.21
N GLU A 35 8.00 0.26 -15.95
CA GLU A 35 6.65 -0.25 -15.61
C GLU A 35 6.59 -1.77 -15.75
N GLN A 36 7.20 -2.32 -16.80
CA GLN A 36 7.30 -3.76 -17.00
C GLN A 36 8.15 -4.41 -15.90
N GLU A 37 9.25 -3.76 -15.52
CA GLU A 37 10.12 -4.24 -14.46
C GLU A 37 9.43 -4.20 -13.10
N ALA A 38 8.68 -3.14 -12.79
CA ALA A 38 7.89 -3.03 -11.56
C ALA A 38 6.85 -4.15 -11.46
N ILE A 39 6.12 -4.43 -12.54
CA ILE A 39 5.18 -5.56 -12.60
C ILE A 39 5.91 -6.88 -12.37
N GLY A 40 7.07 -7.07 -13.03
CA GLY A 40 7.88 -8.28 -12.89
C GLY A 40 8.40 -8.49 -11.46
N ARG A 41 8.97 -7.46 -10.85
CA ARG A 41 9.46 -7.48 -9.47
C ARG A 41 8.34 -7.73 -8.48
N TRP A 42 7.20 -7.05 -8.64
CA TRP A 42 6.02 -7.29 -7.79
C TRP A 42 5.50 -8.72 -7.95
N ARG A 43 5.45 -9.28 -9.16
CA ARG A 43 5.04 -10.69 -9.37
C ARG A 43 5.97 -11.66 -8.65
N ARG A 44 7.29 -11.45 -8.72
CA ARG A 44 8.32 -12.27 -8.08
C ARG A 44 8.37 -12.15 -6.55
N LEU A 45 7.82 -11.08 -5.98
CA LEU A 45 7.76 -10.91 -4.52
C LEU A 45 7.02 -12.07 -3.86
N SER A 46 7.54 -12.58 -2.74
CA SER A 46 6.90 -13.66 -1.99
C SER A 46 5.50 -13.23 -1.49
N LEU A 47 4.59 -14.19 -1.37
CA LEU A 47 3.23 -13.93 -0.89
C LEU A 47 3.26 -13.28 0.50
N TRP A 48 4.14 -13.75 1.39
CA TRP A 48 4.28 -13.20 2.74
C TRP A 48 4.64 -11.71 2.74
N ARG A 49 5.61 -11.29 1.91
CA ARG A 49 5.99 -9.88 1.77
C ARG A 49 4.86 -9.02 1.21
N LYS A 50 4.13 -9.53 0.20
CA LYS A 50 2.93 -8.86 -0.32
C LYS A 50 1.87 -8.64 0.76
N THR A 51 1.60 -9.68 1.57
CA THR A 51 0.62 -9.61 2.65
C THR A 51 1.03 -8.61 3.72
N ILE A 52 2.31 -8.60 4.14
CA ILE A 52 2.83 -7.62 5.10
C ILE A 52 2.72 -6.20 4.54
N ALA A 53 3.16 -5.96 3.31
CA ALA A 53 3.12 -4.64 2.68
C ALA A 53 1.68 -4.09 2.62
N ILE A 54 0.75 -4.88 2.09
CA ILE A 54 -0.66 -4.49 1.97
C ILE A 54 -1.30 -4.32 3.36
N GLY A 55 -1.04 -5.25 4.28
CA GLY A 55 -1.61 -5.26 5.62
C GLY A 55 -1.15 -4.08 6.46
N ALA A 56 0.15 -3.78 6.46
CA ALA A 56 0.71 -2.64 7.18
C ALA A 56 0.15 -1.31 6.63
N PHE A 57 0.07 -1.17 5.31
CA PHE A 57 -0.53 0.00 4.68
C PHE A 57 -2.01 0.17 5.05
N ALA A 58 -2.80 -0.92 4.99
CA ALA A 58 -4.21 -0.89 5.36
C ALA A 58 -4.41 -0.54 6.84
N LEU A 59 -3.68 -1.20 7.75
CA LEU A 59 -3.78 -0.90 9.17
C LEU A 59 -3.40 0.54 9.50
N GLY A 60 -2.34 1.07 8.89
CA GLY A 60 -1.93 2.46 9.08
C GLY A 60 -2.98 3.47 8.59
N THR A 61 -3.48 3.29 7.37
CA THR A 61 -4.44 4.21 6.74
C THR A 61 -5.83 4.17 7.40
N PHE A 62 -6.39 2.97 7.57
CA PHE A 62 -7.69 2.81 8.20
C PHE A 62 -7.65 3.14 9.71
N GLY A 63 -6.59 2.74 10.41
CA GLY A 63 -6.42 3.06 11.83
C GLY A 63 -6.33 4.57 12.08
N LEU A 64 -5.61 5.29 11.23
CA LEU A 64 -5.54 6.75 11.30
C LEU A 64 -6.93 7.39 11.07
N GLY A 65 -7.65 6.96 10.04
CA GLY A 65 -8.99 7.46 9.74
C GLY A 65 -9.99 7.21 10.88
N LEU A 66 -9.97 6.01 11.47
CA LEU A 66 -10.78 5.66 12.64
C LEU A 66 -10.44 6.54 13.85
N THR A 67 -9.15 6.77 14.11
CA THR A 67 -8.69 7.59 15.24
C THR A 67 -9.11 9.04 15.10
N LEU A 68 -8.92 9.63 13.91
CA LEU A 68 -9.34 10.99 13.61
C LEU A 68 -10.87 11.14 13.66
N GLY A 69 -11.61 10.18 13.10
CA GLY A 69 -13.06 10.14 13.19
C GLY A 69 -13.53 10.10 14.64
N GLY A 70 -12.99 9.18 15.45
CA GLY A 70 -13.28 9.08 16.87
C GLY A 70 -13.02 10.37 17.64
N LEU A 71 -11.93 11.08 17.32
CA LEU A 71 -11.63 12.39 17.92
C LEU A 71 -12.67 13.45 17.57
N ILE A 72 -13.06 13.56 16.30
CA ILE A 72 -14.05 14.54 15.83
C ILE A 72 -15.43 14.24 16.42
N PHE A 73 -15.92 13.01 16.29
CA PHE A 73 -17.22 12.59 16.82
C PHE A 73 -17.28 12.67 18.35
N GLY A 74 -16.20 12.28 19.03
CA GLY A 74 -16.08 12.40 20.48
C GLY A 74 -16.17 13.86 20.95
N ARG A 75 -15.56 14.79 20.20
CA ARG A 75 -15.63 16.23 20.49
C ARG A 75 -17.02 16.80 20.22
N TRP A 76 -17.69 16.38 19.14
CA TRP A 76 -19.07 16.77 18.83
C TRP A 76 -20.06 16.28 19.88
N ARG A 77 -19.91 15.05 20.38
CA ARG A 77 -20.74 14.52 21.47
C ARG A 77 -20.61 15.34 22.75
N ARG A 78 -19.40 15.77 23.11
CA ARG A 78 -19.18 16.63 24.29
C ARG A 78 -19.72 18.04 24.12
N ALA A 79 -19.72 18.60 22.91
CA ALA A 79 -20.27 19.93 22.65
C ALA A 79 -21.80 19.99 22.65
N ARG A 80 -22.46 18.82 22.53
CA ARG A 80 -23.92 18.67 22.51
C ARG A 80 -24.49 18.22 23.85
N ALA A 81 -23.63 17.90 24.81
CA ALA A 81 -23.95 17.58 26.20
C ALA A 81 -23.71 18.83 27.06
#